data_AF-A0A2I1R3B9-F1
#
_entry.id   AF-A0A2I1R3B9-F1
#
_cell.length_a   1.000
_cell.length_b   1.000
_cell.length_c   1.000
_cell.angle_alpha   90.00
_cell.angle_beta   90.00
_cell.angle_gamma   90.00
#
_symmetry.space_group_name_H-M   'P 1'
#
loop_
_entity.id
_entity.type
_entity.pdbx_description
1 polymer ?
#
loop_
_entity_poly.entity_id
_entity_poly.type
_entity_poly.pdbx_seq_one_letter_code
_entity_poly.pdbx_strand_id
1 'polypeptide(L)'
;MLGLPDSITVALFDLDGVLTETAVLHRKAWKKAFDAFLAARAGGADHADFVEFTDEDYLDYVDGRPREDGVRAFLASRGIDDVDPQTVTAIGNGKNDMFLVSLAEDGGQAYPGSVRYLEAARDAGLRIAVVTSSKNGAAVLDAADLSKFVEVRVDGLDIVSKGLNGKPAPDSFLLGAEQMGVEPAAAAVFEDAISGIRAGSSGEFGYVVGVDRVGGGQAEAMRAAGADVVVTDLDELLPA
;
A
#
# COMPACT_ATOMS: atom_id res chain seq x y z
N MET A 1 -7.16 14.57 20.84
CA MET A 1 -6.88 15.31 19.59
C MET A 1 -6.09 14.36 18.72
N LEU A 2 -6.55 14.05 17.51
CA LEU A 2 -5.97 12.97 16.67
C LEU A 2 -4.90 13.47 15.68
N GLY A 3 -4.40 14.69 15.85
CA GLY A 3 -3.47 15.29 14.87
C GLY A 3 -4.10 15.56 13.50
N LEU A 4 -5.43 15.61 13.41
CA LEU A 4 -6.19 15.87 12.18
C LEU A 4 -7.00 17.18 12.28
N PRO A 5 -7.33 17.83 11.15
CA PRO A 5 -8.30 18.91 11.12
C PRO A 5 -9.69 18.48 11.65
N ASP A 6 -10.39 19.39 12.33
CA ASP A 6 -11.72 19.12 12.93
C ASP A 6 -12.80 18.74 11.90
N SER A 7 -12.59 19.05 10.62
CA SER A 7 -13.50 18.68 9.53
C SER A 7 -13.41 17.20 9.15
N ILE A 8 -12.39 16.48 9.60
CA ILE A 8 -12.18 15.07 9.26
C ILE A 8 -13.03 14.17 10.17
N THR A 9 -13.83 13.32 9.54
CA THR A 9 -14.75 12.39 10.23
C THR A 9 -14.49 10.92 9.88
N VAL A 10 -13.73 10.66 8.82
CA VAL A 10 -13.34 9.33 8.35
C VAL A 10 -11.84 9.27 8.11
N ALA A 11 -11.19 8.20 8.56
CA ALA A 11 -9.83 7.85 8.18
C ALA A 11 -9.83 6.67 7.21
N LEU A 12 -9.17 6.86 6.06
CA LEU A 12 -8.92 5.84 5.05
C LEU A 12 -7.44 5.45 5.13
N PHE A 13 -7.15 4.31 5.76
CA PHE A 13 -5.78 3.82 5.91
C PHE A 13 -5.39 2.92 4.76
N ASP A 14 -4.20 3.09 4.19
CA ASP A 14 -3.52 1.94 3.61
C ASP A 14 -3.22 0.88 4.70
N LEU A 15 -2.88 -0.32 4.27
CA LEU A 15 -2.66 -1.45 5.16
C LEU A 15 -1.17 -1.75 5.32
N ASP A 16 -0.51 -2.01 4.19
CA ASP A 16 0.87 -2.48 4.16
C ASP A 16 1.79 -1.30 4.44
N GLY A 17 2.64 -1.37 5.48
CA GLY A 17 3.53 -0.27 5.85
C GLY A 17 2.88 0.84 6.69
N VAL A 18 1.56 1.02 6.60
CA VAL A 18 0.82 1.95 7.49
C VAL A 18 0.37 1.26 8.78
N LEU A 19 -0.48 0.23 8.66
CA LEU A 19 -1.06 -0.47 9.81
C LEU A 19 -0.27 -1.74 10.15
N THR A 20 0.30 -2.42 9.16
CA THR A 20 0.99 -3.70 9.33
C THR A 20 2.40 -3.71 8.74
N GLU A 21 3.28 -4.54 9.30
CA GLU A 21 4.68 -4.68 8.85
C GLU A 21 4.84 -5.49 7.54
N THR A 22 3.72 -5.77 6.86
CA THR A 22 3.63 -6.68 5.71
C THR A 22 4.31 -6.16 4.43
N ALA A 23 4.67 -4.88 4.36
CA ALA A 23 5.49 -4.32 3.28
C ALA A 23 6.83 -5.07 3.11
N VAL A 24 7.44 -5.54 4.21
CA VAL A 24 8.67 -6.36 4.15
C VAL A 24 8.41 -7.72 3.50
N LEU A 25 7.27 -8.35 3.81
CA LEU A 25 6.89 -9.63 3.20
C LEU A 25 6.60 -9.45 1.70
N HIS A 26 5.94 -8.35 1.33
CA HIS A 26 5.71 -7.99 -0.06
C HIS A 26 7.01 -7.78 -0.83
N ARG A 27 7.97 -7.02 -0.28
CA ARG A 27 9.29 -6.82 -0.90
C ARG A 27 10.02 -8.13 -1.17
N LYS A 28 10.10 -9.02 -0.18
CA LYS A 28 10.72 -10.34 -0.33
C LYS A 28 10.04 -11.19 -1.42
N ALA A 29 8.71 -11.23 -1.41
CA ALA A 29 7.94 -12.01 -2.38
C ALA A 29 8.09 -11.45 -3.81
N TRP A 30 8.12 -10.13 -3.97
CA TRP A 30 8.38 -9.49 -5.26
C TRP A 30 9.77 -9.77 -5.79
N LYS A 31 10.80 -9.58 -4.96
CA LYS A 31 12.19 -9.88 -5.35
C LYS A 31 12.31 -11.31 -5.86
N LYS A 32 11.78 -12.28 -5.14
CA LYS A 32 11.83 -13.69 -5.55
C LYS A 32 11.09 -13.95 -6.87
N ALA A 33 9.93 -13.33 -7.08
CA ALA A 33 9.16 -13.50 -8.32
C ALA A 33 9.85 -12.86 -9.53
N PHE A 34 10.36 -11.63 -9.38
CA PHE A 34 11.07 -10.94 -10.45
C PHE A 34 12.42 -11.58 -10.75
N ASP A 35 13.23 -11.90 -9.74
CA ASP A 35 14.53 -12.54 -9.94
C ASP A 35 14.39 -13.90 -10.64
N ALA A 36 13.34 -14.67 -10.32
CA ALA A 36 13.05 -15.92 -11.03
C ALA A 36 12.76 -15.69 -12.52
N PHE A 37 11.95 -14.68 -12.85
CA PHE A 37 11.65 -14.32 -14.23
C PHE A 37 12.89 -13.79 -14.98
N LEU A 38 13.63 -12.86 -14.36
CA LEU A 38 14.82 -12.23 -14.95
C LEU A 38 15.94 -13.25 -15.16
N ALA A 39 16.18 -14.14 -14.19
CA ALA A 39 17.15 -15.23 -14.34
C ALA A 39 16.76 -16.17 -15.47
N ALA A 40 15.48 -16.57 -15.57
CA ALA A 40 15.03 -17.42 -16.66
C ALA A 40 15.22 -16.75 -18.03
N ARG A 41 14.95 -15.44 -18.13
CA ARG A 41 15.16 -14.67 -19.36
C ARG A 41 16.64 -14.51 -19.72
N ALA A 42 17.51 -14.34 -18.73
CA ALA A 42 18.96 -14.22 -18.92
C ALA A 42 19.64 -15.58 -19.22
N GLY A 43 18.98 -16.71 -19.01
CA GLY A 43 19.57 -18.05 -19.17
C GLY A 43 20.22 -18.60 -17.89
N GLY A 44 19.94 -17.99 -16.73
CA GLY A 44 20.40 -18.41 -15.41
C GLY A 44 20.73 -17.22 -14.51
N ALA A 45 20.71 -17.42 -13.18
CA ALA A 45 21.07 -16.39 -12.20
C ALA A 45 22.57 -16.04 -12.23
N ASP A 46 23.42 -16.95 -12.71
CA ASP A 46 24.86 -16.72 -12.88
C ASP A 46 25.22 -16.07 -14.23
N HIS A 47 24.21 -15.75 -15.06
CA HIS A 47 24.45 -15.17 -16.38
C HIS A 47 24.83 -13.69 -16.29
N ALA A 48 25.73 -13.22 -17.14
CA ALA A 48 26.24 -11.84 -17.11
C ALA A 48 25.16 -10.77 -17.33
N ASP A 49 24.08 -11.12 -18.04
CA ASP A 49 22.95 -10.23 -18.33
C ASP A 49 21.87 -10.27 -17.23
N PHE A 50 22.01 -11.12 -16.20
CA PHE A 50 21.10 -11.10 -15.06
C PHE A 50 21.40 -9.88 -14.17
N VAL A 51 20.40 -9.03 -14.00
CA VAL A 51 20.43 -7.91 -13.07
C VAL A 51 19.26 -8.06 -12.13
N GLU A 52 19.54 -8.19 -10.83
CA GLU A 52 18.52 -8.44 -9.82
C GLU A 52 17.52 -7.28 -9.66
N PHE A 53 16.36 -7.61 -9.10
CA PHE A 53 15.41 -6.67 -8.56
C PHE A 53 15.92 -6.12 -7.22
N THR A 54 15.94 -4.80 -7.10
CA THR A 54 16.48 -4.07 -5.94
C THR A 54 15.37 -3.45 -5.09
N ASP A 55 15.72 -2.96 -3.90
CA ASP A 55 14.78 -2.22 -3.06
C ASP A 55 14.33 -0.91 -3.71
N GLU A 56 15.21 -0.26 -4.49
CA GLU A 56 14.85 0.95 -5.24
C GLU A 56 13.82 0.64 -6.34
N ASP A 57 14.00 -0.47 -7.07
CA ASP A 57 13.00 -0.91 -8.08
C ASP A 57 11.62 -1.14 -7.45
N TYR A 58 11.58 -1.62 -6.20
CA TYR A 58 10.33 -1.77 -5.47
C TYR A 58 9.66 -0.43 -5.21
N LEU A 59 10.39 0.52 -4.63
CA LEU A 59 9.87 1.85 -4.28
C LEU A 59 9.39 2.61 -5.52
N ASP A 60 10.13 2.55 -6.62
CA ASP A 60 9.83 3.31 -7.83
C ASP A 60 8.65 2.74 -8.62
N TYR A 61 8.59 1.42 -8.74
CA TYR A 61 7.75 0.77 -9.75
C TYR A 61 6.64 -0.10 -9.20
N VAL A 62 6.70 -0.53 -7.94
CA VAL A 62 5.81 -1.57 -7.41
C VAL A 62 5.03 -1.09 -6.19
N ASP A 63 5.64 -0.30 -5.33
CA ASP A 63 5.09 0.04 -4.02
C ASP A 63 3.75 0.80 -4.10
N GLY A 64 2.80 0.37 -3.29
CA GLY A 64 1.41 0.84 -3.27
C GLY A 64 0.59 0.58 -4.55
N ARG A 65 1.14 0.00 -5.63
CA ARG A 65 0.40 -0.21 -6.89
C ARG A 65 -0.35 -1.54 -6.93
N PRO A 66 -1.41 -1.65 -7.75
CA PRO A 66 -2.00 -2.94 -8.07
C PRO A 66 -0.95 -3.88 -8.66
N ARG A 67 -1.10 -5.17 -8.34
CA ARG A 67 -0.11 -6.20 -8.63
C ARG A 67 0.36 -6.24 -10.08
N GLU A 68 -0.58 -6.30 -11.03
CA GLU A 68 -0.22 -6.41 -12.45
C GLU A 68 0.35 -5.10 -13.00
N ASP A 69 -0.10 -3.96 -12.46
CA ASP A 69 0.43 -2.66 -12.86
C ASP A 69 1.86 -2.47 -12.37
N GLY A 70 2.18 -2.95 -11.16
CA GLY A 70 3.54 -2.99 -10.65
C GLY A 70 4.45 -3.89 -11.49
N VAL A 71 3.96 -5.06 -11.93
CA VAL A 71 4.72 -5.93 -12.86
C VAL A 71 4.99 -5.22 -14.18
N ARG A 72 3.96 -4.63 -14.81
CA ARG A 72 4.13 -3.90 -16.08
C ARG A 72 5.09 -2.73 -15.94
N ALA A 73 4.95 -1.93 -14.89
CA ALA A 73 5.79 -0.76 -14.63
C ALA A 73 7.26 -1.16 -14.44
N PHE A 74 7.53 -2.17 -13.62
CA PHE A 74 8.90 -2.64 -13.41
C PHE A 74 9.51 -3.22 -14.69
N LEU A 75 8.79 -4.10 -15.41
CA LEU A 75 9.33 -4.71 -16.64
C LEU A 75 9.62 -3.64 -17.71
N ALA A 76 8.73 -2.66 -17.87
CA ALA A 76 8.96 -1.53 -18.77
C ALA A 76 10.20 -0.69 -18.37
N SER A 77 10.46 -0.52 -17.06
CA SER A 77 11.68 0.17 -16.59
C SER A 77 12.98 -0.53 -17.02
N ARG A 78 12.91 -1.85 -17.26
CA ARG A 78 14.02 -2.67 -17.75
C ARG A 78 14.01 -2.84 -19.28
N GLY A 79 13.14 -2.11 -20.00
CA GLY A 79 12.98 -2.22 -21.46
C GLY A 79 12.36 -3.55 -21.91
N ILE A 80 11.62 -4.21 -21.03
CA ILE A 80 10.98 -5.51 -21.27
C ILE A 80 9.48 -5.26 -21.53
N ASP A 81 9.19 -4.75 -22.73
CA ASP A 81 7.83 -4.36 -23.15
C ASP A 81 7.10 -5.48 -23.93
N ASP A 82 7.82 -6.54 -24.29
CA ASP A 82 7.36 -7.64 -25.14
C ASP A 82 6.75 -8.81 -24.35
N VAL A 83 6.15 -8.52 -23.20
CA VAL A 83 5.65 -9.55 -22.28
C VAL A 83 4.16 -9.73 -22.46
N ASP A 84 3.76 -10.97 -22.74
CA ASP A 84 2.35 -11.29 -22.92
C ASP A 84 1.58 -11.17 -21.58
N PRO A 85 0.26 -10.93 -21.62
CA PRO A 85 -0.54 -10.79 -20.41
C PRO A 85 -0.50 -12.01 -19.47
N GLN A 86 -0.33 -13.23 -19.99
CA GLN A 86 -0.27 -14.42 -19.14
C GLN A 86 1.01 -14.45 -18.32
N THR A 87 2.14 -14.01 -18.89
CA THR A 87 3.40 -13.88 -18.15
C THR A 87 3.29 -12.83 -17.04
N VAL A 88 2.65 -11.68 -17.29
CA VAL A 88 2.38 -10.66 -16.26
C VAL A 88 1.56 -11.26 -15.11
N THR A 89 0.47 -11.96 -15.44
CA THR A 89 -0.37 -12.64 -14.45
C THR A 89 0.41 -13.74 -13.72
N ALA A 90 1.28 -14.49 -14.40
CA ALA A 90 2.07 -15.57 -13.79
C ALA A 90 3.08 -15.03 -12.76
N ILE A 91 3.79 -13.94 -13.06
CA ILE A 91 4.70 -13.27 -12.12
C ILE A 91 3.91 -12.81 -10.89
N GLY A 92 2.76 -12.16 -11.12
CA GLY A 92 1.88 -11.71 -10.04
C GLY A 92 1.37 -12.87 -9.17
N ASN A 93 0.93 -13.98 -9.77
CA ASN A 93 0.45 -15.14 -9.02
C ASN A 93 1.58 -15.80 -8.22
N GLY A 94 2.75 -15.98 -8.83
CA GLY A 94 3.93 -16.51 -8.14
C GLY A 94 4.31 -15.66 -6.92
N LYS A 95 4.28 -14.33 -7.04
CA LYS A 95 4.45 -13.43 -5.91
C LYS A 95 3.38 -13.60 -4.84
N ASN A 96 2.11 -13.74 -5.25
CA ASN A 96 1.00 -13.88 -4.31
C ASN A 96 1.12 -15.15 -3.47
N ASP A 97 1.45 -16.27 -4.09
CA ASP A 97 1.59 -17.55 -3.39
C ASP A 97 2.71 -17.49 -2.36
N MET A 98 3.85 -16.89 -2.71
CA MET A 98 4.97 -16.68 -1.79
C MET A 98 4.59 -15.75 -0.63
N PHE A 99 3.83 -14.69 -0.91
CA PHE A 99 3.34 -13.79 0.14
C PHE A 99 2.39 -14.50 1.11
N LEU A 100 1.44 -15.30 0.63
CA LEU A 100 0.50 -16.01 1.49
C LEU A 100 1.20 -17.05 2.38
N VAL A 101 2.22 -17.73 1.86
CA VAL A 101 3.08 -18.61 2.68
C VAL A 101 3.79 -17.80 3.76
N SER A 102 4.43 -16.69 3.39
CA SER A 102 5.15 -15.83 4.36
C SER A 102 4.20 -15.26 5.42
N LEU A 103 3.00 -14.84 5.04
CA LEU A 103 1.99 -14.33 5.96
C LEU A 103 1.52 -15.40 6.96
N ALA A 104 1.41 -16.66 6.51
CA ALA A 104 1.03 -17.77 7.37
C ALA A 104 2.15 -18.19 8.34
N GLU A 105 3.41 -18.08 7.92
CA GLU A 105 4.60 -18.47 8.72
C GLU A 105 5.06 -17.37 9.68
N ASP A 106 5.20 -16.13 9.17
CA ASP A 106 5.78 -15.00 9.90
C ASP A 106 4.70 -14.10 10.55
N GLY A 107 3.44 -14.21 10.11
CA GLY A 107 2.35 -13.33 10.52
C GLY A 107 2.38 -11.95 9.85
N GLY A 108 1.32 -11.17 10.04
CA GLY A 108 1.23 -9.78 9.60
C GLY A 108 1.07 -8.88 10.82
N GLN A 109 2.16 -8.63 11.56
CA GLN A 109 2.06 -7.88 12.81
C GLN A 109 1.59 -6.45 12.56
N ALA A 110 0.68 -5.96 13.40
CA ALA A 110 0.31 -4.56 13.42
C ALA A 110 1.41 -3.73 14.11
N TYR A 111 1.69 -2.54 13.59
CA TYR A 111 2.59 -1.62 14.28
C TYR A 111 1.96 -1.18 15.60
N PRO A 112 2.68 -1.27 16.75
CA PRO A 112 2.11 -0.90 18.04
C PRO A 112 1.57 0.53 18.10
N GLY A 113 2.23 1.49 17.45
CA GLY A 113 1.75 2.87 17.41
C GLY A 113 0.55 3.08 16.48
N SER A 114 0.45 2.31 15.39
CA SER A 114 -0.76 2.24 14.57
C SER A 114 -1.96 1.68 15.35
N VAL A 115 -1.76 0.64 16.17
CA VAL A 115 -2.83 0.12 17.06
C VAL A 115 -3.27 1.19 18.05
N ARG A 116 -2.34 1.89 18.71
CA ARG A 116 -2.67 3.00 19.63
C ARG A 116 -3.47 4.08 18.94
N TYR A 117 -3.11 4.43 17.70
CA TYR A 117 -3.84 5.43 16.92
C TYR A 117 -5.25 4.96 16.57
N LEU A 118 -5.42 3.71 16.13
CA LEU A 118 -6.75 3.14 15.81
C LEU A 118 -7.66 3.10 17.05
N GLU A 119 -7.13 2.76 18.22
CA GLU A 119 -7.87 2.81 19.48
C GLU A 119 -8.31 4.23 19.83
N ALA A 120 -7.39 5.20 19.77
CA ALA A 120 -7.69 6.61 20.02
C ALA A 120 -8.71 7.17 19.01
N ALA A 121 -8.58 6.81 17.73
CA ALA A 121 -9.49 7.20 16.66
C ALA A 121 -10.91 6.70 16.94
N ARG A 122 -11.06 5.41 17.24
CA ARG A 122 -12.35 4.80 17.60
C ARG A 122 -12.96 5.47 18.83
N ASP A 123 -12.17 5.68 19.88
CA ASP A 123 -12.65 6.25 21.15
C ASP A 123 -13.06 7.73 20.99
N ALA A 124 -12.48 8.43 20.01
CA ALA A 124 -12.87 9.79 19.61
C ALA A 124 -14.04 9.83 18.59
N GLY A 125 -14.56 8.67 18.16
CA GLY A 125 -15.65 8.58 17.20
C GLY A 125 -15.26 8.79 15.73
N LEU A 126 -13.95 8.76 15.42
CA LEU A 126 -13.48 8.77 14.04
C LEU A 126 -13.78 7.40 13.41
N ARG A 127 -14.45 7.43 12.26
CA ARG A 127 -14.82 6.21 11.52
C ARG A 127 -13.65 5.72 10.69
N ILE A 128 -13.46 4.41 10.59
CA ILE A 128 -12.23 3.81 10.06
C ILE A 128 -12.54 2.91 8.87
N ALA A 129 -11.86 3.16 7.76
CA ALA A 129 -11.83 2.26 6.62
C ALA A 129 -10.39 1.93 6.22
N VAL A 130 -10.23 0.80 5.52
CA VAL A 130 -8.95 0.37 4.96
C VAL A 130 -9.07 0.32 3.44
N VAL A 131 -8.09 0.90 2.75
CA VAL A 131 -8.02 0.98 1.29
C VAL A 131 -6.64 0.52 0.85
N THR A 132 -6.53 -0.68 0.27
CA THR A 132 -5.26 -1.30 -0.13
C THR A 132 -5.29 -1.77 -1.59
N SER A 133 -4.15 -1.67 -2.28
CA SER A 133 -3.97 -2.24 -3.62
C SER A 133 -3.84 -3.78 -3.61
N SER A 134 -3.63 -4.37 -2.43
CA SER A 134 -3.48 -5.82 -2.26
C SER A 134 -4.83 -6.54 -2.34
N LYS A 135 -4.88 -7.68 -3.04
CA LYS A 135 -6.05 -8.58 -3.02
C LYS A 135 -6.19 -9.35 -1.70
N ASN A 136 -5.25 -9.18 -0.78
CA ASN A 136 -5.16 -9.94 0.47
C ASN A 136 -5.58 -9.14 1.70
N GLY A 137 -6.25 -7.99 1.51
CA GLY A 137 -6.61 -7.08 2.60
C GLY A 137 -7.34 -7.77 3.76
N ALA A 138 -8.30 -8.65 3.46
CA ALA A 138 -8.99 -9.45 4.48
C ALA A 138 -8.03 -10.29 5.33
N ALA A 139 -7.18 -11.08 4.67
CA ALA A 139 -6.28 -12.02 5.34
C ALA A 139 -5.25 -11.30 6.21
N VAL A 140 -4.75 -10.15 5.75
CA VAL A 140 -3.79 -9.34 6.51
C VAL A 140 -4.47 -8.70 7.73
N LEU A 141 -5.67 -8.14 7.59
CA LEU A 141 -6.41 -7.57 8.72
C LEU A 141 -6.75 -8.61 9.78
N ASP A 142 -7.15 -9.82 9.37
CA ASP A 142 -7.45 -10.92 10.28
C ASP A 142 -6.20 -11.43 11.00
N ALA A 143 -5.08 -11.60 10.27
CA ALA A 143 -3.81 -12.02 10.86
C ALA A 143 -3.25 -10.99 11.86
N ALA A 144 -3.54 -9.71 11.64
CA ALA A 144 -3.12 -8.60 12.49
C ALA A 144 -4.09 -8.29 13.66
N ASP A 145 -5.23 -8.98 13.73
CA ASP A 145 -6.34 -8.67 14.65
C ASP A 145 -6.82 -7.21 14.57
N LEU A 146 -6.88 -6.67 13.34
CA LEU A 146 -7.29 -5.30 13.04
C LEU A 146 -8.70 -5.18 12.47
N SER A 147 -9.29 -6.29 11.99
CA SER A 147 -10.64 -6.31 11.41
C SER A 147 -11.71 -5.68 12.32
N LYS A 148 -11.52 -5.76 13.64
CA LYS A 148 -12.41 -5.16 14.66
C LYS A 148 -12.50 -3.63 14.63
N PHE A 149 -11.55 -2.93 13.99
CA PHE A 149 -11.57 -1.47 13.86
C PHE A 149 -12.22 -1.01 12.55
N VAL A 150 -12.34 -1.88 11.55
CA VAL A 150 -12.58 -1.50 10.16
C VAL A 150 -14.08 -1.62 9.82
N GLU A 151 -14.72 -0.51 9.46
CA GLU A 151 -16.11 -0.47 9.00
C GLU A 151 -16.24 -0.83 7.52
N VAL A 152 -15.32 -0.33 6.70
CA VAL A 152 -15.28 -0.53 5.25
C VAL A 152 -13.88 -0.97 4.84
N ARG A 153 -13.81 -1.96 3.96
CA ARG A 153 -12.58 -2.36 3.28
C ARG A 153 -12.76 -2.21 1.78
N VAL A 154 -11.84 -1.52 1.14
CA VAL A 154 -11.64 -1.53 -0.31
C VAL A 154 -10.29 -2.19 -0.58
N ASP A 155 -10.30 -3.30 -1.30
CA ASP A 155 -9.08 -4.04 -1.59
C ASP A 155 -8.88 -4.30 -3.10
N GLY A 156 -7.78 -4.96 -3.45
CA GLY A 156 -7.45 -5.24 -4.85
C GLY A 156 -8.49 -6.10 -5.60
N LEU A 157 -9.40 -6.79 -4.91
CA LEU A 157 -10.53 -7.48 -5.52
C LEU A 157 -11.62 -6.49 -5.93
N ASP A 158 -11.88 -5.46 -5.13
CA ASP A 158 -12.79 -4.37 -5.48
C ASP A 158 -12.29 -3.59 -6.69
N ILE A 159 -10.99 -3.24 -6.71
CA ILE A 159 -10.35 -2.54 -7.83
C ILE A 159 -10.60 -3.29 -9.14
N VAL A 160 -10.34 -4.61 -9.15
CA VAL A 160 -10.54 -5.45 -10.33
C VAL A 160 -12.02 -5.59 -10.69
N SER A 161 -12.87 -5.94 -9.72
CA SER A 161 -14.28 -6.23 -9.99
C SER A 161 -15.08 -5.01 -10.46
N LYS A 162 -14.68 -3.81 -10.03
CA LYS A 162 -15.31 -2.54 -10.40
C LYS A 162 -14.59 -1.81 -11.54
N GLY A 163 -13.48 -2.35 -12.03
CA GLY A 163 -12.70 -1.75 -13.13
C GLY A 163 -12.11 -0.39 -12.77
N LEU A 164 -11.69 -0.22 -11.51
CA LEU A 164 -11.09 1.02 -11.02
C LEU A 164 -9.63 1.13 -11.44
N ASN A 165 -9.17 2.36 -11.64
CA ASN A 165 -7.74 2.62 -11.79
C ASN A 165 -7.11 2.56 -10.39
N GLY A 166 -6.03 1.79 -10.23
CA GLY A 166 -5.33 1.75 -8.95
C GLY A 166 -4.41 2.96 -8.73
N LYS A 167 -3.83 3.03 -7.54
CA LYS A 167 -2.85 4.06 -7.16
C LYS A 167 -1.75 4.18 -8.25
N PRO A 168 -1.43 5.38 -8.73
CA PRO A 168 -1.71 6.69 -8.11
C PRO A 168 -3.05 7.33 -8.48
N ALA A 169 -3.93 6.67 -9.22
CA ALA A 169 -5.29 7.18 -9.41
C ALA A 169 -6.07 7.14 -8.08
N PRO A 170 -6.97 8.12 -7.82
CA PRO A 170 -7.67 8.24 -6.55
C PRO A 170 -8.83 7.24 -6.38
N ASP A 171 -9.19 6.49 -7.42
CA ASP A 171 -10.44 5.73 -7.51
C ASP A 171 -10.71 4.81 -6.31
N SER A 172 -9.69 4.12 -5.78
CA SER A 172 -9.87 3.22 -4.63
C SER A 172 -10.18 3.98 -3.34
N PHE A 173 -9.55 5.13 -3.12
CA PHE A 173 -9.86 5.98 -1.96
C PHE A 173 -11.21 6.66 -2.12
N LEU A 174 -11.54 7.13 -3.32
CA LEU A 174 -12.86 7.69 -3.63
C LEU A 174 -13.97 6.69 -3.37
N LEU A 175 -13.78 5.42 -3.77
CA LEU A 175 -14.70 4.34 -3.43
C LEU A 175 -14.81 4.13 -1.90
N GLY A 176 -13.69 4.24 -1.18
CA GLY A 176 -13.68 4.17 0.28
C GLY A 176 -14.52 5.27 0.92
N ALA A 177 -14.35 6.51 0.49
CA ALA A 177 -15.17 7.65 0.93
C ALA A 177 -16.65 7.48 0.60
N GLU A 178 -16.96 7.06 -0.62
CA GLU A 178 -18.33 6.77 -1.08
C GLU A 178 -19.01 5.73 -0.20
N GLN A 179 -18.34 4.59 0.07
CA GLN A 179 -18.88 3.53 0.91
C GLN A 179 -19.02 3.95 2.38
N MET A 180 -18.19 4.88 2.84
CA MET A 180 -18.32 5.50 4.16
C MET A 180 -19.40 6.59 4.20
N GLY A 181 -19.94 7.00 3.05
CA GLY A 181 -21.00 8.00 2.94
C GLY A 181 -20.53 9.43 3.23
N VAL A 182 -19.27 9.74 2.91
CA VAL A 182 -18.68 11.08 3.11
C VAL A 182 -18.06 11.61 1.82
N GLU A 183 -18.01 12.93 1.69
CA GLU A 183 -17.24 13.60 0.64
C GLU A 183 -15.74 13.46 0.92
N PRO A 184 -14.86 13.42 -0.10
CA PRO A 184 -13.41 13.31 0.08
C PRO A 184 -12.83 14.34 1.05
N ALA A 185 -13.32 15.58 1.02
CA ALA A 185 -12.90 16.67 1.90
C ALA A 185 -13.17 16.43 3.40
N ALA A 186 -14.03 15.46 3.75
CA ALA A 186 -14.32 15.05 5.13
C ALA A 186 -13.54 13.79 5.56
N ALA A 187 -12.67 13.27 4.70
CA ALA A 187 -11.86 12.09 4.95
C ALA A 187 -10.36 12.41 4.89
N ALA A 188 -9.58 11.72 5.71
CA ALA A 188 -8.12 11.75 5.67
C ALA A 188 -7.57 10.43 5.11
N VAL A 189 -6.54 10.51 4.27
CA VAL A 189 -5.81 9.35 3.72
C VAL A 189 -4.51 9.16 4.50
N PHE A 190 -4.18 7.92 4.84
CA PHE A 190 -2.91 7.55 5.49
C PHE A 190 -2.14 6.57 4.60
N GLU A 191 -0.92 6.92 4.20
CA GLU A 191 -0.12 6.18 3.22
C GLU A 191 1.39 6.24 3.51
N ASP A 192 2.11 5.15 3.26
CA ASP A 192 3.58 5.04 3.26
C ASP A 192 4.22 5.07 1.84
N ALA A 193 3.44 4.88 0.78
CA ALA A 193 3.91 4.90 -0.61
C ALA A 193 3.59 6.21 -1.34
N ILE A 194 4.55 6.68 -2.15
CA ILE A 194 4.38 7.88 -2.99
C ILE A 194 3.19 7.75 -3.94
N SER A 195 2.92 6.53 -4.44
CA SER A 195 1.80 6.28 -5.34
C SER A 195 0.46 6.57 -4.66
N GLY A 196 0.24 6.13 -3.42
CA GLY A 196 -1.01 6.42 -2.74
C GLY A 196 -1.09 7.80 -2.10
N ILE A 197 0.03 8.44 -1.73
CA ILE A 197 0.02 9.87 -1.38
C ILE A 197 -0.53 10.70 -2.55
N ARG A 198 -0.06 10.41 -3.78
CA ARG A 198 -0.60 11.04 -4.98
C ARG A 198 -2.08 10.72 -5.20
N ALA A 199 -2.52 9.51 -4.87
CA ALA A 199 -3.94 9.14 -4.94
C ALA A 199 -4.79 9.93 -3.93
N GLY A 200 -4.33 10.11 -2.69
CA GLY A 200 -5.00 10.97 -1.71
C GLY A 200 -5.03 12.44 -2.15
N SER A 201 -3.90 12.96 -2.61
CA SER A 201 -3.80 14.36 -3.06
C SER A 201 -4.68 14.65 -4.29
N SER A 202 -4.61 13.80 -5.32
CA SER A 202 -5.42 13.98 -6.54
C SER A 202 -6.91 13.67 -6.36
N GLY A 203 -7.28 12.96 -5.29
CA GLY A 203 -8.67 12.75 -4.90
C GLY A 203 -9.28 13.90 -4.10
N GLU A 204 -8.54 14.99 -3.87
CA GLU A 204 -8.97 16.16 -3.10
C GLU A 204 -9.45 15.79 -1.68
N PHE A 205 -8.78 14.81 -1.07
CA PHE A 205 -9.05 14.43 0.31
C PHE A 205 -8.70 15.58 1.27
N GLY A 206 -9.47 15.70 2.35
CA GLY A 206 -9.34 16.82 3.29
C GLY A 206 -8.00 16.86 4.03
N TYR A 207 -7.31 15.73 4.10
CA TYR A 207 -5.97 15.62 4.67
C TYR A 207 -5.24 14.37 4.16
N VAL A 208 -3.94 14.46 3.93
CA VAL A 208 -3.09 13.34 3.52
C VAL A 208 -1.92 13.21 4.50
N VAL A 209 -1.90 12.11 5.23
CA VAL A 209 -0.84 11.73 6.18
C VAL A 209 0.12 10.76 5.49
N GLY A 210 1.36 11.19 5.30
CA GLY A 210 2.48 10.32 4.93
C GLY A 210 3.05 9.59 6.15
N VAL A 211 3.32 8.29 6.04
CA VAL A 211 3.94 7.46 7.08
C VAL A 211 5.29 6.97 6.57
N ASP A 212 6.36 7.68 6.91
CA ASP A 212 7.72 7.34 6.49
C ASP A 212 8.29 6.20 7.36
N ARG A 213 8.13 4.96 6.89
CA ARG A 213 8.68 3.76 7.53
C ARG A 213 10.11 3.42 7.10
N VAL A 214 10.61 4.04 6.03
CA VAL A 214 11.89 3.67 5.40
C VAL A 214 13.02 4.62 5.83
N GLY A 215 12.70 5.90 6.04
CA GLY A 215 13.63 6.97 6.31
C GLY A 215 14.40 7.40 5.06
N GLY A 216 15.56 8.04 5.25
CA GLY A 216 16.52 8.28 4.16
C GLY A 216 16.11 9.31 3.10
N GLY A 217 15.20 10.24 3.41
CA GLY A 217 14.76 11.31 2.50
C GLY A 217 13.41 11.08 1.84
N GLN A 218 12.72 9.99 2.20
CA GLN A 218 11.38 9.68 1.71
C GLN A 218 10.37 10.75 2.13
N ALA A 219 10.48 11.30 3.35
CA ALA A 219 9.61 12.37 3.84
C ALA A 219 9.56 13.62 2.94
N GLU A 220 10.66 14.08 2.36
CA GLU A 220 10.65 15.18 1.39
C GLU A 220 9.87 14.81 0.11
N ALA A 221 10.07 13.60 -0.41
CA ALA A 221 9.36 13.10 -1.57
C ALA A 221 7.85 12.96 -1.31
N MET A 222 7.47 12.52 -0.11
CA MET A 222 6.07 12.43 0.34
C MET A 222 5.39 13.81 0.35
N ARG A 223 6.06 14.82 0.92
CA ARG A 223 5.55 16.20 0.91
C ARG A 223 5.43 16.74 -0.51
N ALA A 224 6.44 16.51 -1.35
CA ALA A 224 6.41 16.90 -2.76
C ALA A 224 5.30 16.18 -3.56
N ALA A 225 4.91 14.98 -3.13
CA ALA A 225 3.84 14.20 -3.72
C ALA A 225 2.43 14.61 -3.25
N GLY A 226 2.33 15.47 -2.22
CA GLY A 226 1.07 16.02 -1.74
C GLY A 226 0.64 15.61 -0.33
N ALA A 227 1.55 15.07 0.50
CA ALA A 227 1.26 14.86 1.92
C ALA A 227 1.22 16.19 2.70
N ASP A 228 0.19 16.38 3.51
CA ASP A 228 0.04 17.55 4.40
C ASP A 228 0.93 17.45 5.64
N VAL A 229 1.11 16.23 6.15
CA VAL A 229 2.02 15.90 7.24
C VAL A 229 2.73 14.59 6.93
N VAL A 230 3.95 14.45 7.44
CA VAL A 230 4.70 13.19 7.39
C VAL A 230 5.16 12.85 8.80
N VAL A 231 4.85 11.64 9.24
CA VAL A 231 5.23 11.07 10.53
C VAL A 231 6.01 9.76 10.31
N THR A 232 6.78 9.30 11.28
CA THR A 232 7.47 7.99 11.21
C THR A 232 6.67 6.89 11.90
N ASP A 233 5.77 7.27 12.80
CA ASP A 233 4.72 6.43 13.37
C ASP A 233 3.43 7.24 13.58
N LEU A 234 2.27 6.57 13.53
CA LEU A 234 0.97 7.20 13.71
C LEU A 234 0.76 7.73 15.13
N ASP A 235 1.48 7.20 16.13
CA ASP A 235 1.37 7.71 17.50
C ASP A 235 1.92 9.15 17.67
N GLU A 236 2.75 9.63 16.74
CA GLU A 236 3.22 11.03 16.71
C GLU A 236 2.09 12.04 16.49
N LEU A 237 0.96 11.59 15.94
CA LEU A 237 -0.25 12.40 15.79
C LEU A 237 -1.04 12.53 17.10
N LEU A 238 -0.74 11.69 18.10
CA LEU A 238 -1.40 11.72 19.40
C LEU A 238 -0.71 12.73 20.34
N PRO A 239 -1.44 13.30 21.31
CA PRO A 239 -0.84 14.11 22.35
C PRO A 239 0.10 13.26 23.21
N ALA A 240 1.20 13.87 23.66
CA ALA A 240 2.15 13.27 24.62
C ALA A 240 1.53 13.03 26.01
#